data_AF-A0A7S0AQT3-F1
#
_entry.id   AF-A0A7S0AQT3-F1
#
_cell.length_a   1.000
_cell.length_b   1.000
_cell.length_c   1.000
_cell.angle_alpha   90.00
_cell.angle_beta   90.00
_cell.angle_gamma   90.00
#
_symmetry.space_group_name_H-M   'P 1'
#
loop_
_entity.id
_entity.type
_entity.pdbx_description
1 polymer ?
#
loop_
_entity_poly.entity_id
_entity_poly.type
_entity_poly.pdbx_seq_one_letter_code
_entity_poly.pdbx_strand_id
1 'polypeptide(L)'
;MNLYPSLIATALLGVSFTVTVTASPSIVDLSAELQYSDHHNVSPGAEALLGAIGASSDNIRTSMVLEHGKIVTSYVRDDLDASDTYNIYSATKSWMSLIVGMLIDEGSLSLDEKLGDVFDSNNSSVWANVKEAGYVQSVTIEEILTMKSGLVDPPLETHSDVDWEDPTSYVESLGGVHNYGGGGFVDLL
;
A
#
# COMPACT_ATOMS: atom_id res chain seq x y z
N MET A 1 79.73 -21.04 23.55
CA MET A 1 78.75 -22.06 23.98
C MET A 1 77.49 -21.31 24.39
N ASN A 2 76.46 -21.31 23.51
CA ASN A 2 75.01 -21.12 23.80
C ASN A 2 74.54 -19.83 24.53
N LEU A 3 73.52 -19.05 24.15
CA LEU A 3 72.39 -19.14 23.22
C LEU A 3 71.91 -17.70 22.89
N TYR A 4 71.46 -17.45 21.66
CA TYR A 4 70.59 -16.30 21.33
C TYR A 4 69.12 -16.73 21.49
N PRO A 5 68.21 -15.89 22.02
CA PRO A 5 66.78 -16.19 21.99
C PRO A 5 66.21 -15.83 20.62
N SER A 6 65.67 -16.82 19.90
CA SER A 6 64.92 -16.60 18.66
C SER A 6 63.51 -16.11 19.00
N LEU A 7 63.19 -14.85 18.67
CA LEU A 7 61.81 -14.39 18.56
C LEU A 7 61.15 -15.08 17.37
N ILE A 8 60.22 -16.01 17.64
CA ILE A 8 59.30 -16.52 16.63
C ILE A 8 58.19 -15.47 16.49
N ALA A 9 58.27 -14.66 15.45
CA ALA A 9 57.17 -13.80 15.02
C ALA A 9 56.18 -14.66 14.22
N THR A 10 55.11 -15.11 14.87
CA THR A 10 54.01 -15.80 14.20
C THR A 10 53.16 -14.76 13.46
N ALA A 11 53.36 -14.64 12.15
CA ALA A 11 52.49 -13.84 11.30
C ALA A 11 51.17 -14.58 11.08
N LEU A 12 50.08 -14.08 11.69
CA LEU A 12 48.72 -14.56 11.46
C LEU A 12 48.20 -13.91 10.16
N LEU A 13 48.22 -14.65 9.05
CA LEU A 13 47.58 -14.24 7.79
C LEU A 13 46.06 -14.44 7.92
N GLY A 14 45.35 -13.37 8.28
CA GLY A 14 43.89 -13.34 8.23
C GLY A 14 43.41 -13.25 6.78
N VAL A 15 42.82 -14.31 6.26
CA VAL A 15 42.13 -14.31 4.97
C VAL A 15 40.72 -13.76 5.22
N SER A 16 40.48 -12.50 4.86
CA SER A 16 39.12 -11.96 4.80
C SER A 16 38.42 -12.52 3.56
N PHE A 17 37.41 -13.35 3.76
CA PHE A 17 36.53 -13.82 2.71
C PHE A 17 35.34 -12.86 2.62
N THR A 18 35.34 -11.97 1.63
CA THR A 18 34.16 -11.18 1.29
C THR A 18 33.19 -12.03 0.48
N VAL A 19 32.12 -12.50 1.11
CA VAL A 19 30.97 -13.08 0.39
C VAL A 19 30.20 -11.93 -0.23
N THR A 20 30.26 -11.81 -1.56
CA THR A 20 29.36 -10.95 -2.32
C THR A 20 28.08 -11.72 -2.57
N VAL A 21 27.01 -11.39 -1.84
CA VAL A 21 25.66 -11.90 -2.16
C VAL A 21 25.12 -11.05 -3.29
N THR A 22 25.28 -11.52 -4.54
CA THR A 22 24.54 -10.99 -5.67
C THR A 22 23.15 -11.60 -5.64
N ALA A 23 22.18 -10.88 -5.07
CA ALA A 23 20.77 -11.20 -5.25
C ALA A 23 20.39 -10.87 -6.70
N SER A 24 20.22 -11.90 -7.53
CA SER A 24 19.59 -11.71 -8.84
C SER A 24 18.14 -11.29 -8.63
N PRO A 25 17.64 -10.23 -9.29
CA PRO A 25 16.23 -9.88 -9.18
C PRO A 25 15.41 -11.04 -9.74
N SER A 26 14.73 -11.78 -8.86
CA SER A 26 13.72 -12.73 -9.26
C SER A 26 12.50 -11.93 -9.70
N ILE A 27 12.29 -11.80 -11.01
CA ILE A 27 11.01 -11.32 -11.52
C ILE A 27 9.96 -12.35 -11.10
N VAL A 28 9.02 -11.93 -10.26
CA VAL A 28 7.90 -12.76 -9.83
C VAL A 28 6.85 -12.69 -10.92
N ASP A 29 6.53 -13.83 -11.53
CA ASP A 29 5.43 -13.92 -12.49
C ASP A 29 4.10 -13.92 -11.73
N LEU A 30 3.40 -12.78 -11.76
CA LEU A 30 2.11 -12.60 -11.10
C LEU A 30 0.92 -13.15 -11.92
N SER A 31 1.16 -13.70 -13.11
CA SER A 31 0.12 -14.37 -13.91
C SER A 31 -0.11 -15.83 -13.49
N ALA A 32 0.82 -16.40 -12.71
CA ALA A 32 0.75 -17.74 -12.18
C ALA A 32 0.42 -17.76 -10.69
N GLU A 33 -0.02 -18.91 -10.20
CA GLU A 33 -0.24 -19.15 -8.77
C GLU A 33 1.05 -18.95 -7.97
N LEU A 34 0.95 -18.26 -6.83
CA LEU A 34 2.07 -18.04 -5.93
C LEU A 34 2.52 -19.37 -5.31
N GLN A 35 3.82 -19.63 -5.37
CA GLN A 35 4.39 -20.87 -4.86
C GLN A 35 4.80 -20.72 -3.40
N TYR A 36 4.60 -21.79 -2.63
CA TYR A 36 5.16 -21.89 -1.28
C TYR A 36 6.66 -22.14 -1.31
N SER A 37 7.38 -21.63 -0.31
CA SER A 37 8.78 -21.98 -0.10
C SER A 37 8.92 -23.39 0.48
N ASP A 38 10.06 -24.04 0.25
CA ASP A 38 10.38 -25.35 0.85
C ASP A 38 10.42 -25.30 2.39
N HIS A 39 10.56 -24.10 2.94
CA HIS A 39 10.60 -23.80 4.37
C HIS A 39 9.37 -22.99 4.82
N HIS A 40 8.20 -23.26 4.21
CA HIS A 40 6.95 -22.61 4.60
C HIS A 40 6.63 -22.87 6.08
N ASN A 41 6.36 -21.79 6.82
CA ASN A 41 5.99 -21.81 8.24
C ASN A 41 7.03 -22.41 9.21
N VAL A 42 8.28 -22.67 8.78
CA VAL A 42 9.31 -23.28 9.66
C VAL A 42 10.46 -22.34 10.03
N SER A 43 10.53 -21.15 9.47
CA SER A 43 11.60 -20.21 9.83
C SER A 43 11.37 -19.64 11.24
N PRO A 44 12.43 -19.24 11.98
CA PRO A 44 12.26 -18.56 13.26
C PRO A 44 11.36 -17.32 13.19
N GLY A 45 11.37 -16.62 12.04
CA GLY A 45 10.47 -15.50 11.78
C GLY A 45 9.02 -15.93 11.60
N ALA A 46 8.78 -17.07 10.95
CA ALA A 46 7.44 -17.64 10.82
C ALA A 46 6.87 -18.08 12.17
N GLU A 47 7.66 -18.78 12.99
CA GLU A 47 7.26 -19.17 14.35
C GLU A 47 6.92 -17.94 15.20
N ALA A 48 7.73 -16.89 15.13
CA ALA A 48 7.47 -15.64 15.85
C ALA A 48 6.18 -14.95 15.38
N LEU A 49 5.94 -14.89 14.07
CA LEU A 49 4.71 -14.32 13.51
C LEU A 49 3.47 -15.13 13.92
N LEU A 50 3.51 -16.45 13.73
CA LEU A 50 2.39 -17.34 14.06
C LEU A 50 2.13 -17.36 15.57
N GLY A 51 3.17 -17.33 16.40
CA GLY A 51 3.04 -17.19 17.85
C GLY A 51 2.42 -15.86 18.27
N ALA A 52 2.79 -14.76 17.60
CA ALA A 52 2.19 -13.45 17.84
C ALA A 52 0.71 -13.38 17.39
N ILE A 53 0.37 -14.01 16.26
CA ILE A 53 -1.01 -14.13 15.79
C ILE A 53 -1.83 -14.96 16.79
N GLY A 54 -1.33 -16.11 17.24
CA GLY A 54 -2.03 -16.94 18.23
C GLY A 54 -2.18 -16.27 19.61
N ALA A 55 -1.28 -15.34 19.95
CA ALA A 55 -1.38 -14.52 21.17
C ALA A 55 -2.26 -13.27 20.99
N SER A 56 -2.56 -12.87 19.75
CA SER A 56 -3.49 -11.78 19.44
C SER A 56 -4.92 -12.29 19.56
N SER A 57 -5.84 -11.43 20.01
CA SER A 57 -7.28 -11.74 19.95
C SER A 57 -7.70 -12.07 18.51
N ASP A 58 -8.82 -12.79 18.33
CA ASP A 58 -9.31 -13.41 17.07
C ASP A 58 -9.53 -12.45 15.87
N ASN A 59 -9.02 -11.23 15.91
CA ASN A 59 -9.13 -10.20 14.88
C ASN A 59 -8.26 -10.46 13.64
N ILE A 60 -7.23 -11.31 13.72
CA ILE A 60 -6.45 -11.70 12.54
C ILE A 60 -7.13 -12.88 11.86
N ARG A 61 -7.66 -12.63 10.66
CA ARG A 61 -8.33 -13.64 9.84
C ARG A 61 -7.34 -14.40 8.96
N THR A 62 -6.48 -13.67 8.26
CA THR A 62 -5.47 -14.22 7.36
C THR A 62 -4.18 -13.39 7.43
N SER A 63 -3.05 -14.02 7.10
CA SER A 63 -1.75 -13.36 6.95
C SER A 63 -0.91 -14.09 5.92
N MET A 64 -0.09 -13.35 5.17
CA MET A 64 0.83 -13.90 4.18
C MET A 64 2.12 -13.06 4.17
N VAL A 65 3.26 -13.74 4.11
CA VAL A 65 4.58 -13.13 3.94
C VAL A 65 5.20 -13.70 2.67
N LEU A 66 5.57 -12.81 1.76
CA LEU A 66 6.24 -13.14 0.51
C LEU A 66 7.74 -12.79 0.61
N GLU A 67 8.60 -13.74 0.26
CA GLU A 67 10.04 -13.54 0.20
C GLU A 67 10.59 -14.22 -1.06
N HIS A 68 11.42 -13.52 -1.84
CA HIS A 68 12.00 -14.03 -3.09
C HIS A 68 10.96 -14.66 -4.06
N GLY A 69 9.77 -14.06 -4.13
CA GLY A 69 8.68 -14.53 -5.00
C GLY A 69 7.94 -15.78 -4.52
N LYS A 70 8.18 -16.21 -3.27
CA LYS A 70 7.51 -17.37 -2.67
C LYS A 70 6.83 -17.02 -1.36
N ILE A 71 5.76 -17.72 -1.04
CA ILE A 71 5.07 -17.65 0.25
C ILE A 71 5.93 -18.39 1.28
N VAL A 72 6.57 -17.64 2.17
CA VAL A 72 7.40 -18.21 3.26
C VAL A 72 6.63 -18.42 4.54
N THR A 73 5.60 -17.60 4.77
CA THR A 73 4.70 -17.75 5.92
C THR A 73 3.29 -17.46 5.49
N SER A 74 2.33 -18.28 5.91
CA SER A 74 0.91 -17.95 5.78
C SER A 74 0.09 -18.50 6.93
N TYR A 75 -1.03 -17.82 7.21
CA TYR A 75 -1.98 -18.16 8.25
C TYR A 75 -3.39 -17.90 7.72
N VAL A 76 -4.29 -18.84 8.01
CA VAL A 76 -5.74 -18.70 7.87
C VAL A 76 -6.31 -19.20 9.18
N ARG A 77 -7.23 -18.43 9.79
CA ARG A 77 -7.88 -18.81 11.04
C ARG A 77 -8.74 -20.06 10.83
N ASP A 78 -8.76 -20.95 11.81
CA ASP A 78 -9.35 -22.29 11.68
C ASP A 78 -10.84 -22.34 11.31
N ASP A 79 -11.60 -21.28 11.56
CA ASP A 79 -13.04 -21.15 11.25
C ASP A 79 -13.33 -20.51 9.88
N LEU A 80 -12.29 -20.22 9.07
CA LEU A 80 -12.40 -19.52 7.79
C LEU A 80 -11.84 -20.36 6.64
N ASP A 81 -12.31 -20.06 5.42
CA ASP A 81 -11.73 -20.61 4.20
C ASP A 81 -10.74 -19.62 3.57
N ALA A 82 -9.65 -20.12 2.99
CA ALA A 82 -8.66 -19.29 2.30
C ALA A 82 -9.23 -18.57 1.07
N SER A 83 -10.33 -19.09 0.50
CA SER A 83 -11.04 -18.52 -0.65
C SER A 83 -12.12 -17.51 -0.28
N ASP A 84 -12.34 -17.27 1.01
CA ASP A 84 -13.30 -16.28 1.48
C ASP A 84 -12.89 -14.86 1.08
N THR A 85 -13.87 -14.04 0.70
CA THR A 85 -13.65 -12.63 0.34
C THR A 85 -13.90 -11.72 1.53
N TYR A 86 -13.09 -10.67 1.65
CA TYR A 86 -13.18 -9.70 2.73
C TYR A 86 -13.02 -8.28 2.21
N ASN A 87 -13.67 -7.34 2.90
CA ASN A 87 -13.45 -5.92 2.67
C ASN A 87 -12.02 -5.54 3.09
N ILE A 88 -11.21 -5.09 2.14
CA ILE A 88 -9.84 -4.62 2.37
C ILE A 88 -9.77 -3.09 2.62
N TYR A 89 -10.93 -2.42 2.58
CA TYR A 89 -11.10 -1.00 2.87
C TYR A 89 -10.10 -0.12 2.11
N SER A 90 -9.33 0.72 2.79
CA SER A 90 -8.41 1.66 2.16
C SER A 90 -7.26 1.01 1.39
N ALA A 91 -7.03 -0.31 1.53
CA ALA A 91 -6.11 -1.01 0.63
C ALA A 91 -6.58 -0.95 -0.84
N THR A 92 -7.89 -0.79 -1.10
CA THR A 92 -8.43 -0.57 -2.45
C THR A 92 -7.83 0.67 -3.14
N LYS A 93 -7.42 1.70 -2.37
CA LYS A 93 -6.80 2.90 -2.93
C LYS A 93 -5.46 2.62 -3.63
N SER A 94 -4.76 1.55 -3.23
CA SER A 94 -3.53 1.13 -3.92
C SER A 94 -3.82 0.61 -5.34
N TRP A 95 -4.90 -0.16 -5.52
CA TRP A 95 -5.36 -0.61 -6.83
C TRP A 95 -5.81 0.56 -7.69
N MET A 96 -6.54 1.51 -7.11
CA MET A 96 -6.95 2.69 -7.85
C MET A 96 -5.77 3.58 -8.26
N SER A 97 -4.77 3.74 -7.38
CA SER A 97 -3.53 4.46 -7.71
C SER A 97 -2.76 3.77 -8.84
N LEU A 98 -2.76 2.42 -8.87
CA LEU A 98 -2.18 1.65 -9.97
C LEU A 98 -2.92 1.91 -11.29
N ILE A 99 -4.25 1.91 -11.28
CA ILE A 99 -5.07 2.20 -12.48
C ILE A 99 -4.78 3.62 -13.00
N VAL A 100 -4.75 4.61 -12.11
CA VAL A 100 -4.39 5.98 -12.49
C VAL A 100 -2.97 6.04 -13.07
N GLY A 101 -2.02 5.31 -12.49
CA GLY A 101 -0.66 5.17 -13.02
C GLY A 101 -0.63 4.58 -14.44
N MET A 102 -1.48 3.59 -14.73
CA MET A 102 -1.62 3.02 -16.09
C MET A 102 -2.19 4.04 -17.08
N LEU A 103 -3.21 4.80 -16.69
CA LEU A 103 -3.78 5.87 -17.54
C LEU A 103 -2.76 6.97 -17.86
N ILE A 104 -1.88 7.29 -16.90
CA ILE A 104 -0.78 8.24 -17.11
C ILE A 104 0.26 7.67 -18.08
N ASP A 105 0.62 6.39 -17.96
CA ASP A 105 1.56 5.71 -18.86
C ASP A 105 1.02 5.67 -20.31
N GLU A 106 -0.28 5.49 -20.48
CA GLU A 106 -0.98 5.55 -21.77
C GLU A 106 -1.12 6.97 -22.35
N GLY A 107 -0.79 8.01 -21.57
CA GLY A 107 -0.95 9.41 -21.96
C GLY A 107 -2.40 9.89 -21.97
N SER A 108 -3.31 9.14 -21.34
CA SER A 108 -4.74 9.47 -21.23
C SER A 108 -5.06 10.42 -20.07
N LEU A 109 -4.10 10.63 -19.16
CA LEU A 109 -4.22 11.48 -17.98
C LEU A 109 -2.83 12.04 -17.61
N SER A 110 -2.76 13.19 -16.96
CA SER A 110 -1.50 13.66 -16.34
C SER A 110 -1.66 14.02 -14.86
N LEU A 111 -0.54 14.06 -14.13
CA LEU A 111 -0.53 14.39 -12.70
C LEU A 111 -0.93 15.86 -12.42
N ASP A 112 -0.61 16.76 -13.35
CA ASP A 112 -0.91 18.19 -13.30
C ASP A 112 -2.29 18.53 -13.90
N GLU A 113 -2.98 17.55 -14.48
CA GLU A 113 -4.34 17.71 -14.97
C GLU A 113 -5.30 17.96 -13.80
N LYS A 114 -6.22 18.90 -14.00
CA LYS A 114 -7.20 19.27 -12.98
C LYS A 114 -8.47 18.46 -13.13
N LEU A 115 -9.18 18.25 -12.03
CA LEU A 115 -10.49 17.56 -12.06
C LEU A 115 -11.49 18.25 -13.01
N GLY A 116 -11.44 19.57 -13.12
CA GLY A 116 -12.25 20.33 -14.06
C GLY A 116 -11.92 20.05 -15.53
N ASP A 117 -10.68 19.70 -15.84
CA ASP A 117 -10.26 19.34 -17.20
C ASP A 117 -10.69 17.90 -17.52
N VAL A 118 -10.54 16.99 -16.55
CA VAL A 118 -10.93 15.57 -16.66
C VAL A 118 -12.44 15.40 -16.80
N PHE A 119 -13.22 16.09 -15.96
CA PHE A 119 -14.68 15.90 -15.86
C PHE A 119 -15.51 16.98 -16.60
N ASP A 120 -14.91 17.65 -17.59
CA ASP A 120 -15.46 18.80 -18.33
C ASP A 120 -16.10 19.86 -17.41
N SER A 121 -15.37 20.92 -17.13
CA SER A 121 -15.81 22.04 -16.29
C SER A 121 -17.12 22.69 -16.76
N ASN A 122 -17.49 22.55 -18.04
CA ASN A 122 -18.72 23.11 -18.60
C ASN A 122 -19.92 22.18 -18.44
N ASN A 123 -19.70 20.94 -18.01
CA ASN A 123 -20.76 19.98 -17.78
C ASN A 123 -21.50 20.30 -16.48
N SER A 124 -22.52 21.15 -16.58
CA SER A 124 -23.29 21.62 -15.43
C SER A 124 -23.95 20.50 -14.63
N SER A 125 -24.20 19.31 -15.20
CA SER A 125 -24.80 18.21 -14.45
C SER A 125 -23.81 17.51 -13.52
N VAL A 126 -22.52 17.45 -13.88
CA VAL A 126 -21.47 16.87 -13.01
C VAL A 126 -21.23 17.77 -11.81
N TRP A 127 -21.23 19.08 -12.03
CA TRP A 127 -20.89 20.07 -11.01
C TRP A 127 -22.08 20.64 -10.24
N ALA A 128 -23.32 20.29 -10.63
CA ALA A 128 -24.55 20.88 -10.09
C ALA A 128 -24.64 20.84 -8.57
N ASN A 129 -24.18 19.73 -7.99
CA ASN A 129 -24.31 19.46 -6.56
C ASN A 129 -22.95 19.51 -5.83
N VAL A 130 -21.88 19.93 -6.50
CA VAL A 130 -20.55 20.03 -5.89
C VAL A 130 -20.41 21.40 -5.20
N LYS A 131 -20.38 21.39 -3.87
CA LYS A 131 -20.10 22.59 -3.09
C LYS A 131 -18.66 23.05 -3.35
N GLU A 132 -18.47 24.37 -3.49
CA GLU A 132 -17.19 24.97 -3.91
C GLU A 132 -16.65 24.35 -5.22
N ALA A 133 -17.52 24.09 -6.20
CA ALA A 133 -17.15 23.47 -7.48
C ALA A 133 -15.89 24.07 -8.12
N GLY A 134 -15.71 25.40 -8.06
CA GLY A 134 -14.50 26.04 -8.61
C GLY A 134 -13.21 25.63 -7.90
N TYR A 135 -13.25 25.38 -6.59
CA TYR A 135 -12.12 24.82 -5.85
C TYR A 135 -11.89 23.36 -6.24
N VAL A 136 -12.94 22.53 -6.20
CA VAL A 136 -12.85 21.09 -6.53
C VAL A 136 -12.34 20.88 -7.96
N GLN A 137 -12.85 21.65 -8.92
CA GLN A 137 -12.39 21.66 -10.31
C GLN A 137 -10.92 22.04 -10.44
N SER A 138 -10.36 22.81 -9.50
CA SER A 138 -8.97 23.27 -9.54
C SER A 138 -7.96 22.27 -8.96
N VAL A 139 -8.43 21.27 -8.23
CA VAL A 139 -7.61 20.20 -7.65
C VAL A 139 -7.00 19.34 -8.76
N THR A 140 -5.72 19.01 -8.62
CA THR A 140 -4.97 18.17 -9.56
C THR A 140 -5.06 16.68 -9.21
N ILE A 141 -4.77 15.83 -10.19
CA ILE A 141 -4.63 14.38 -9.96
C ILE A 141 -3.54 14.07 -8.93
N GLU A 142 -2.41 14.78 -8.95
CA GLU A 142 -1.35 14.62 -7.93
C GLU A 142 -1.88 14.89 -6.51
N GLU A 143 -2.66 15.96 -6.34
CA GLU A 143 -3.20 16.35 -5.04
C GLU A 143 -4.21 15.33 -4.50
N ILE A 144 -4.97 14.66 -5.37
CA ILE A 144 -5.84 13.53 -5.00
C ILE A 144 -5.01 12.31 -4.61
N LEU A 145 -4.06 11.90 -5.46
CA LEU A 145 -3.23 10.71 -5.23
C LEU A 145 -2.38 10.81 -3.97
N THR A 146 -1.98 12.04 -3.60
CA THR A 146 -1.10 12.31 -2.45
C THR A 146 -1.82 12.86 -1.23
N MET A 147 -3.16 12.89 -1.23
CA MET A 147 -3.97 13.37 -0.10
C MET A 147 -3.70 14.83 0.29
N LYS A 148 -3.35 15.67 -0.69
CA LYS A 148 -3.06 17.10 -0.53
C LYS A 148 -4.19 18.02 -1.04
N SER A 149 -5.26 17.44 -1.57
CA SER A 149 -6.41 18.18 -2.12
C SER A 149 -7.21 18.99 -1.10
N GLY A 150 -7.01 18.77 0.20
CA GLY A 150 -7.80 19.42 1.24
C GLY A 150 -9.28 19.00 1.28
N LEU A 151 -9.68 18.01 0.47
CA LEU A 151 -11.03 17.43 0.51
C LEU A 151 -11.18 16.59 1.78
N VAL A 152 -12.35 16.70 2.41
CA VAL A 152 -12.65 16.09 3.71
C VAL A 152 -13.79 15.11 3.55
N ASP A 153 -13.65 13.94 4.15
CA ASP A 153 -14.68 12.91 4.26
C ASP A 153 -15.80 13.40 5.20
N PRO A 154 -17.08 13.36 4.81
CA PRO A 154 -18.15 13.74 5.73
C PRO A 154 -18.19 12.83 6.97
N PRO A 155 -18.59 13.38 8.14
CA PRO A 155 -18.71 12.58 9.36
C PRO A 155 -19.76 11.49 9.21
N LEU A 156 -19.42 10.27 9.65
CA LEU A 156 -20.20 9.02 9.52
C LEU A 156 -21.64 9.06 10.10
N GLU A 157 -22.06 10.14 10.76
CA GLU A 157 -23.39 10.27 11.36
C GLU A 157 -24.51 10.49 10.34
N THR A 158 -24.20 10.75 9.06
CA THR A 158 -25.21 10.90 8.01
C THR A 158 -25.60 9.58 7.33
N HIS A 159 -24.98 8.44 7.64
CA HIS A 159 -25.25 7.16 6.96
C HIS A 159 -26.44 6.36 7.55
N SER A 160 -27.45 7.00 8.13
CA SER A 160 -28.65 6.24 8.54
C SER A 160 -29.63 6.00 7.40
N ASP A 161 -29.76 6.89 6.41
CA ASP A 161 -30.72 6.72 5.30
C ASP A 161 -30.37 7.62 4.08
N VAL A 162 -29.09 7.96 3.87
CA VAL A 162 -28.72 8.82 2.74
C VAL A 162 -28.65 7.98 1.47
N ASP A 163 -29.73 8.12 0.69
CA ASP A 163 -29.79 7.78 -0.72
C ASP A 163 -28.55 8.34 -1.43
N TRP A 164 -27.98 7.52 -2.30
CA TRP A 164 -26.70 7.67 -2.99
C TRP A 164 -26.56 8.95 -3.85
N GLU A 165 -27.56 9.82 -3.85
CA GLU A 165 -27.66 11.00 -4.72
C GLU A 165 -27.31 12.35 -4.07
N ASP A 166 -26.90 12.42 -2.79
CA ASP A 166 -26.68 13.71 -2.11
C ASP A 166 -25.21 14.04 -1.75
N PRO A 167 -24.49 14.78 -2.60
CA PRO A 167 -23.11 15.22 -2.35
C PRO A 167 -23.01 16.55 -1.56
N THR A 168 -24.01 16.94 -0.76
CA THR A 168 -24.04 18.29 -0.15
C THR A 168 -23.24 18.47 1.16
N SER A 169 -22.58 17.44 1.70
CA SER A 169 -21.91 17.53 3.00
C SER A 169 -20.47 18.07 2.97
N TYR A 170 -19.93 18.42 1.80
CA TYR A 170 -18.52 18.81 1.69
C TYR A 170 -18.24 20.23 2.22
N VAL A 171 -17.04 20.38 2.80
CA VAL A 171 -16.38 21.62 3.25
C VAL A 171 -16.65 22.04 4.71
N GLU A 172 -15.77 21.58 5.60
CA GLU A 172 -15.20 22.39 6.68
C GLU A 172 -13.69 22.11 6.88
N SER A 173 -12.87 22.97 6.28
CA SER A 173 -11.63 23.56 6.81
C SER A 173 -10.59 23.79 5.70
N LEU A 174 -10.58 25.02 5.19
CA LEU A 174 -9.54 25.53 4.31
C LEU A 174 -8.25 25.72 5.14
N GLY A 175 -7.37 24.74 5.06
CA GLY A 175 -6.00 24.84 5.55
C GLY A 175 -5.21 23.68 5.01
N GLY A 176 -4.09 23.95 4.34
CA GLY A 176 -3.20 22.98 3.67
C GLY A 176 -2.56 21.96 4.62
N VAL A 177 -3.41 21.19 5.29
CA VAL A 177 -3.08 20.12 6.22
C VAL A 177 -3.34 18.82 5.48
N HIS A 178 -2.38 17.91 5.58
CA HIS A 178 -2.49 16.54 5.11
C HIS A 178 -3.72 15.90 5.76
N ASN A 179 -4.80 15.74 5.01
CA ASN A 179 -6.06 15.25 5.56
C ASN A 179 -6.35 13.87 4.98
N TYR A 180 -6.44 12.87 5.86
CA TYR A 180 -6.67 11.49 5.47
C TYR A 180 -8.16 11.29 5.19
N GLY A 181 -8.69 11.98 4.17
CA GLY A 181 -10.09 11.86 3.77
C GLY A 181 -10.34 10.52 3.08
N GLY A 182 -11.22 9.67 3.62
CA GLY A 182 -11.72 8.50 2.90
C GLY A 182 -12.35 8.87 1.56
N GLY A 183 -12.99 10.05 1.51
CA GLY A 183 -13.73 10.57 0.36
C GLY A 183 -12.90 11.00 -0.86
N GLY A 184 -11.67 11.51 -0.68
CA GLY A 184 -10.90 12.05 -1.82
C GLY A 184 -10.59 11.06 -2.95
N PHE A 185 -10.62 9.75 -2.67
CA PHE A 185 -10.41 8.68 -3.65
C PHE A 185 -11.68 7.88 -3.96
N VAL A 186 -12.67 7.89 -3.07
CA VAL A 186 -13.91 7.10 -3.18
C VAL A 186 -15.03 7.92 -3.82
N ASP A 187 -14.94 9.25 -3.78
CA ASP A 187 -16.00 10.16 -4.28
C ASP A 187 -15.80 10.59 -5.75
N LEU A 188 -14.76 10.08 -6.43
CA LEU A 188 -14.43 10.41 -7.83
C LEU A 188 -14.64 9.25 -8.82
N LEU A 189 -15.20 8.12 -8.36
CA LEU A 189 -15.50 6.92 -9.17
C LEU A 189 -16.85 6.32 -8.78
#